data_AF-A0A7X3Z677-F1
#
_entry.id   AF-A0A7X3Z677-F1
#
_cell.length_a   1.000
_cell.length_b   1.000
_cell.length_c   1.000
_cell.angle_alpha   90.00
_cell.angle_beta   90.00
_cell.angle_gamma   90.00
#
_symmetry.space_group_name_H-M   'P 1'
#
loop_
_entity.id
_entity.type
_entity.pdbx_description
1 polymer ?
#
loop_
_entity_poly.entity_id
_entity_poly.type
_entity_poly.pdbx_seq_one_letter_code
_entity_poly.pdbx_strand_id
1 'polypeptide(L)'
;MELDTLYPAVSDLRLRASRRVPHFVFEYLDSSTGDEDQTRRNRSALQDIRFWPAVLEGSLEFDLSTTFLGRSYPLPFGCAPVGMSGIMWPGAEKILSAACAEAGIPYVMSHVATVRPETLAPIIGDQGWFQMYMPGRQDFRADMLRRVSEAGFHTLVLTVDVPVDSRRERQRRADLMIPPKITAGMILSMMLHPAWTSGTLREGIPSLKFCEDYVDQSEDYNSVAHAGHVIRGEPGWQDVAEIRELWDGPFLVKGIQRPEDAKRLVEMGVDGIWVSNHSGRQFDGGPASIECLPAIRDAVPETPIVFDSGVTGGLDILRALAIGADFVMLGRAFHYAVGALGRKGPPHLVHVLSDDMTANMGQMGARRLSDLAARVIPSSIPGT
;
A
#
# COMPACT_ATOMS: atom_id res chain seq x y z
N MET A 1 9.95 8.62 -28.02
CA MET A 1 10.59 7.58 -27.19
C MET A 1 9.54 7.10 -26.22
N GLU A 2 9.21 5.81 -26.25
CA GLU A 2 8.15 5.25 -25.41
C GLU A 2 8.52 5.33 -23.93
N LEU A 3 7.51 5.43 -23.06
CA LEU A 3 7.71 5.56 -21.61
C LEU A 3 8.52 4.40 -21.04
N ASP A 4 8.38 3.22 -21.64
CA ASP A 4 9.05 2.00 -21.23
C ASP A 4 10.58 2.07 -21.38
N THR A 5 11.09 2.69 -22.45
CA THR A 5 12.54 2.89 -22.60
C THR A 5 13.11 3.90 -21.58
N LEU A 6 12.29 4.86 -21.14
CA LEU A 6 12.71 5.94 -20.24
C LEU A 6 12.59 5.58 -18.76
N TYR A 7 11.55 4.82 -18.42
CA TYR A 7 11.20 4.44 -17.06
C TYR A 7 10.84 2.95 -16.98
N PRO A 8 11.78 2.06 -17.33
CA PRO A 8 11.52 0.61 -17.38
C PRO A 8 11.34 -0.01 -15.99
N ALA A 9 11.71 0.68 -14.91
CA ALA A 9 11.61 0.13 -13.56
C ALA A 9 11.08 1.13 -12.53
N VAL A 10 10.64 0.59 -11.39
CA VAL A 10 10.19 1.38 -10.22
C VAL A 10 11.30 2.32 -9.72
N SER A 11 12.58 1.93 -9.85
CA SER A 11 13.72 2.79 -9.51
C SER A 11 13.79 4.06 -10.35
N ASP A 12 13.45 3.99 -11.64
CA ASP A 12 13.46 5.14 -12.55
C ASP A 12 12.29 6.07 -12.26
N LEU A 13 11.11 5.49 -11.96
CA LEU A 13 9.95 6.25 -11.49
C LEU A 13 10.26 6.94 -10.17
N ARG A 14 10.91 6.26 -9.21
CA ARG A 14 11.33 6.85 -7.94
C ARG A 14 12.29 8.03 -8.16
N LEU A 15 13.31 7.83 -8.99
CA LEU A 15 14.30 8.88 -9.30
C LEU A 15 13.66 10.08 -10.00
N ARG A 16 12.72 9.85 -10.91
CA ARG A 16 12.00 10.93 -11.58
C ARG A 16 11.06 11.65 -10.62
N ALA A 17 10.34 10.92 -9.77
CA ALA A 17 9.47 11.50 -8.77
C ALA A 17 10.23 12.43 -7.83
N SER A 18 11.42 12.01 -7.35
CA SER A 18 12.25 12.81 -6.44
C SER A 18 12.73 14.14 -7.03
N ARG A 19 12.72 14.28 -8.36
CA ARG A 19 13.06 15.52 -9.07
C ARG A 19 11.85 16.39 -9.39
N ARG A 20 10.64 15.87 -9.22
CA ARG A 20 9.39 16.52 -9.66
C ARG A 20 8.48 16.93 -8.51
N VAL A 21 8.73 16.42 -7.31
CA VAL A 21 8.04 16.84 -6.09
C VAL A 21 9.03 17.52 -5.14
N PRO A 22 8.56 18.46 -4.29
CA PRO A 22 9.37 19.03 -3.22
C PRO A 22 10.05 17.97 -2.35
N HIS A 23 11.26 18.25 -1.85
CA HIS A 23 12.01 17.32 -1.01
C HIS A 23 11.20 16.81 0.20
N PHE A 24 10.50 17.69 0.91
CA PHE A 24 9.68 17.29 2.06
C PHE A 24 8.55 16.32 1.69
N VAL A 25 7.98 16.47 0.49
CA VAL A 25 6.98 15.55 -0.07
C VAL A 25 7.62 14.20 -0.35
N PHE A 26 8.78 14.19 -1.00
CA PHE A 26 9.50 12.95 -1.27
C PHE A 26 9.83 12.18 0.02
N GLU A 27 10.34 12.87 1.04
CA GLU A 27 10.67 12.28 2.35
C GLU A 27 9.44 11.75 3.11
N TYR A 28 8.27 12.39 2.96
CA TYR A 28 7.03 11.87 3.53
C TYR A 28 6.72 10.43 3.08
N LEU A 29 7.00 10.12 1.80
CA LEU A 29 6.77 8.80 1.22
C LEU A 29 7.95 7.85 1.38
N ASP A 30 9.15 8.31 1.03
CA ASP A 30 10.33 7.46 0.87
C ASP A 30 10.90 7.00 2.21
N SER A 31 10.83 7.85 3.24
CA SER A 31 11.49 7.56 4.51
C SER A 31 10.84 6.42 5.31
N SER A 32 11.59 5.96 6.30
CA SER A 32 11.25 4.95 7.31
C SER A 32 11.57 5.48 8.71
N THR A 33 11.41 4.66 9.76
CA THR A 33 11.80 5.02 11.13
C THR A 33 13.22 4.54 11.44
N GLY A 34 13.89 5.17 12.40
CA GLY A 34 15.20 4.72 12.89
C GLY A 34 16.30 4.92 11.84
N ASP A 35 17.19 3.94 11.74
CA ASP A 35 18.28 3.92 10.76
C ASP A 35 17.84 3.31 9.42
N GLU A 36 16.52 3.14 9.24
CA GLU A 36 15.84 2.54 8.09
C GLU A 36 16.30 1.10 7.80
N ASP A 37 16.73 0.38 8.83
CA ASP A 37 17.27 -0.96 8.70
C ASP A 37 16.20 -1.98 8.33
N GLN A 38 14.99 -1.85 8.88
CA GLN A 38 13.86 -2.71 8.54
C GLN A 38 13.49 -2.60 7.05
N THR A 39 13.65 -1.43 6.43
CA THR A 39 13.42 -1.28 4.98
C THR A 39 14.49 -2.02 4.17
N ARG A 40 15.76 -1.98 4.58
CA ARG A 40 16.83 -2.77 3.95
C ARG A 40 16.62 -4.27 4.17
N ARG A 41 16.23 -4.68 5.38
CA ARG A 41 15.94 -6.08 5.75
C ARG A 41 14.78 -6.63 4.92
N ASN A 42 13.67 -5.87 4.79
CA ASN A 42 12.55 -6.23 3.91
C ASN A 42 13.01 -6.52 2.48
N ARG A 43 13.91 -5.69 1.94
CA ARG A 43 14.46 -5.88 0.60
C ARG A 43 15.36 -7.11 0.50
N SER A 44 16.30 -7.27 1.44
CA SER A 44 17.25 -8.38 1.45
C SER A 44 16.54 -9.73 1.57
N ALA A 45 15.60 -9.86 2.50
CA ALA A 45 14.88 -11.10 2.73
C ALA A 45 14.03 -11.53 1.51
N LEU A 46 13.49 -10.58 0.75
CA LEU A 46 12.86 -10.90 -0.54
C LEU A 46 13.89 -11.44 -1.54
N GLN A 47 15.07 -10.83 -1.63
CA GLN A 47 16.13 -11.25 -2.57
C GLN A 47 16.66 -12.66 -2.28
N ASP A 48 16.62 -13.10 -1.03
CA ASP A 48 17.04 -14.43 -0.62
C ASP A 48 16.11 -15.55 -1.15
N ILE A 49 14.88 -15.20 -1.51
CA ILE A 49 13.96 -16.11 -2.22
C ILE A 49 14.38 -16.17 -3.69
N ARG A 50 14.88 -17.34 -4.10
CA ARG A 50 15.40 -17.61 -5.44
C ARG A 50 14.61 -18.72 -6.11
N PHE A 51 14.67 -18.75 -7.44
CA PHE A 51 13.97 -19.73 -8.27
C PHE A 51 14.94 -20.53 -9.13
N TRP A 52 14.60 -21.78 -9.39
CA TRP A 52 15.28 -22.58 -10.42
C TRP A 52 14.89 -22.09 -11.82
N PRO A 53 15.86 -21.74 -12.67
CA PRO A 53 15.57 -21.44 -14.07
C PRO A 53 15.11 -22.70 -14.81
N ALA A 54 14.19 -22.54 -15.75
CA ALA A 54 13.77 -23.61 -16.67
C ALA A 54 14.47 -23.44 -18.03
N VAL A 55 14.70 -24.57 -18.70
CA VAL A 55 15.26 -24.62 -20.06
C VAL A 55 14.43 -25.58 -20.91
N LEU A 56 14.32 -25.29 -22.21
CA LEU A 56 13.68 -26.17 -23.21
C LEU A 56 12.17 -26.43 -23.00
N GLU A 57 11.44 -25.49 -22.40
CA GLU A 57 9.98 -25.58 -22.14
C GLU A 57 9.10 -25.26 -23.38
N GLY A 58 9.71 -24.80 -24.47
CA GLY A 58 8.99 -24.39 -25.69
C GLY A 58 8.27 -23.05 -25.55
N SER A 59 7.18 -22.87 -26.32
CA SER A 59 6.33 -21.67 -26.23
C SER A 59 5.43 -21.76 -25.00
N LEU A 60 5.44 -20.70 -24.20
CA LEU A 60 4.63 -20.57 -22.99
C LEU A 60 3.58 -19.47 -23.19
N GLU A 61 2.37 -19.74 -22.76
CA GLU A 61 1.34 -18.73 -22.55
C GLU A 61 1.23 -18.47 -21.05
N PHE A 62 1.24 -17.19 -20.67
CA PHE A 62 1.30 -16.77 -19.27
C PHE A 62 -0.06 -16.26 -18.81
N ASP A 63 -0.51 -16.74 -17.66
CA ASP A 63 -1.73 -16.31 -17.00
C ASP A 63 -1.38 -15.72 -15.63
N LEU A 64 -1.55 -14.40 -15.51
CA LEU A 64 -1.34 -13.63 -14.28
C LEU A 64 -2.63 -13.49 -13.47
N SER A 65 -3.76 -13.99 -13.96
CA SER A 65 -5.03 -13.82 -13.27
C SER A 65 -5.05 -14.60 -11.96
N THR A 66 -5.84 -14.10 -11.00
CA THR A 66 -6.04 -14.74 -9.70
C THR A 66 -7.48 -14.56 -9.23
N THR A 67 -7.88 -15.35 -8.24
CA THR A 67 -9.12 -15.14 -7.49
C THR A 67 -8.76 -14.82 -6.04
N PHE A 68 -9.25 -13.69 -5.54
CA PHE A 68 -8.98 -13.23 -4.18
C PHE A 68 -10.27 -12.71 -3.55
N LEU A 69 -10.59 -13.16 -2.33
CA LEU A 69 -11.84 -12.84 -1.62
C LEU A 69 -13.09 -13.09 -2.48
N GLY A 70 -13.11 -14.20 -3.22
CA GLY A 70 -14.23 -14.58 -4.09
C GLY A 70 -14.37 -13.75 -5.38
N ARG A 71 -13.40 -12.90 -5.70
CA ARG A 71 -13.42 -12.04 -6.90
C ARG A 71 -12.25 -12.35 -7.82
N SER A 72 -12.49 -12.36 -9.13
CA SER A 72 -11.43 -12.54 -10.13
C SER A 72 -10.74 -11.22 -10.43
N TYR A 73 -9.41 -11.26 -10.44
CA TYR A 73 -8.54 -10.13 -10.77
C TYR A 73 -7.62 -10.52 -11.93
N PRO A 74 -7.37 -9.61 -12.90
CA PRO A 74 -6.46 -9.88 -14.01
C PRO A 74 -4.99 -9.94 -13.57
N LEU A 75 -4.68 -9.37 -12.40
CA LEU A 75 -3.34 -9.28 -11.85
C LEU A 75 -3.38 -9.55 -10.33
N PRO A 76 -2.34 -10.16 -9.74
CA PRO A 76 -2.32 -10.53 -8.33
C PRO A 76 -1.77 -9.41 -7.45
N PHE A 77 -1.92 -8.16 -7.89
CA PHE A 77 -1.44 -7.00 -7.15
C PHE A 77 -2.35 -5.77 -7.25
N GLY A 78 -2.22 -4.86 -6.29
CA GLY A 78 -3.03 -3.65 -6.19
C GLY A 78 -2.31 -2.46 -5.53
N CYS A 79 -3.04 -1.35 -5.40
CA CYS A 79 -2.52 -0.13 -4.79
C CYS A 79 -2.81 -0.10 -3.28
N ALA A 80 -1.74 -0.16 -2.48
CA ALA A 80 -1.82 -0.15 -1.02
C ALA A 80 -2.22 1.24 -0.47
N PRO A 81 -2.84 1.31 0.72
CA PRO A 81 -3.23 2.59 1.31
C PRO A 81 -1.99 3.37 1.73
N VAL A 82 -1.91 4.61 1.26
CA VAL A 82 -0.93 5.59 1.73
C VAL A 82 -1.70 6.81 2.19
N GLY A 83 -1.42 7.25 3.42
CA GLY A 83 -2.03 8.44 3.97
C GLY A 83 -1.66 9.69 3.17
N MET A 84 -2.58 10.64 3.10
CA MET A 84 -2.36 11.95 2.46
C MET A 84 -1.76 11.90 1.05
N SER A 85 -2.21 10.98 0.18
CA SER A 85 -1.68 10.85 -1.18
C SER A 85 -1.70 12.17 -1.97
N GLY A 86 -2.68 13.06 -1.73
CA GLY A 86 -2.73 14.38 -2.35
C GLY A 86 -1.56 15.32 -2.01
N ILE A 87 -0.82 15.07 -0.92
CA ILE A 87 0.47 15.75 -0.68
C ILE A 87 1.52 15.29 -1.71
N MET A 88 1.52 13.99 -2.03
CA MET A 88 2.48 13.40 -2.96
C MET A 88 2.32 13.95 -4.36
N TRP A 89 1.09 13.97 -4.83
CA TRP A 89 0.77 14.53 -6.13
C TRP A 89 -0.66 15.11 -6.11
N PRO A 90 -0.89 16.29 -6.73
CA PRO A 90 -2.22 16.88 -6.76
C PRO A 90 -3.26 15.94 -7.36
N GLY A 91 -4.32 15.66 -6.60
CA GLY A 91 -5.39 14.75 -6.99
C GLY A 91 -4.95 13.27 -7.07
N ALA A 92 -3.88 12.87 -6.37
CA ALA A 92 -3.33 11.51 -6.42
C ALA A 92 -4.39 10.43 -6.18
N GLU A 93 -5.29 10.59 -5.20
CA GLU A 93 -6.33 9.62 -4.90
C GLU A 93 -7.26 9.39 -6.11
N LYS A 94 -7.66 10.46 -6.81
CA LYS A 94 -8.47 10.37 -8.04
C LYS A 94 -7.71 9.70 -9.19
N ILE A 95 -6.40 9.98 -9.30
CA ILE A 95 -5.56 9.42 -10.37
C ILE A 95 -5.31 7.93 -10.14
N LEU A 96 -4.98 7.55 -8.90
CA LEU A 96 -4.69 6.18 -8.51
C LEU A 96 -5.94 5.30 -8.60
N SER A 97 -7.08 5.77 -8.06
CA SER A 97 -8.35 5.06 -8.16
C SER A 97 -8.78 4.83 -9.60
N ALA A 98 -8.72 5.86 -10.46
CA ALA A 98 -9.08 5.73 -11.86
C ALA A 98 -8.22 4.69 -12.60
N ALA A 99 -6.90 4.72 -12.37
CA ALA A 99 -5.99 3.77 -13.02
C ALA A 99 -6.17 2.33 -12.51
N CYS A 100 -6.47 2.15 -11.22
CA CYS A 100 -6.78 0.83 -10.67
C CYS A 100 -8.11 0.29 -11.21
N ALA A 101 -9.13 1.15 -11.34
CA ALA A 101 -10.40 0.81 -11.98
C ALA A 101 -10.22 0.38 -13.44
N GLU A 102 -9.41 1.11 -14.21
CA GLU A 102 -9.08 0.79 -15.61
C GLU A 102 -8.32 -0.54 -15.73
N ALA A 103 -7.36 -0.80 -14.84
CA ALA A 103 -6.60 -2.04 -14.80
C ALA A 103 -7.36 -3.22 -14.18
N GLY A 104 -8.54 -2.99 -13.58
CA GLY A 104 -9.32 -4.01 -12.89
C GLY A 104 -8.65 -4.55 -11.63
N ILE A 105 -7.81 -3.75 -10.96
CA ILE A 105 -7.09 -4.13 -9.72
C ILE A 105 -7.56 -3.31 -8.52
N PRO A 106 -7.42 -3.81 -7.28
CA PRO A 106 -7.85 -3.08 -6.09
C PRO A 106 -7.14 -1.74 -5.88
N TYR A 107 -7.91 -0.72 -5.49
CA TYR A 107 -7.41 0.53 -4.91
C TYR A 107 -7.84 0.62 -3.45
N VAL A 108 -6.87 0.67 -2.54
CA VAL A 108 -7.14 0.84 -1.11
C VAL A 108 -7.02 2.31 -0.73
N MET A 109 -8.14 2.96 -0.43
CA MET A 109 -8.16 4.33 0.08
C MET A 109 -7.72 4.36 1.55
N SER A 110 -6.82 5.27 1.92
CA SER A 110 -6.44 5.44 3.33
C SER A 110 -7.48 6.24 4.11
N HIS A 111 -7.67 5.89 5.38
CA HIS A 111 -8.49 6.63 6.34
C HIS A 111 -8.16 8.12 6.38
N VAL A 112 -6.87 8.44 6.28
CA VAL A 112 -6.30 9.79 6.35
C VAL A 112 -5.97 10.33 4.95
N ALA A 113 -6.82 10.02 3.95
CA ALA A 113 -6.72 10.55 2.60
C ALA A 113 -7.09 12.05 2.53
N THR A 114 -6.73 12.69 1.42
CA THR A 114 -6.99 14.13 1.18
C THR A 114 -8.28 14.42 0.43
N VAL A 115 -9.09 13.39 0.22
CA VAL A 115 -10.44 13.46 -0.35
C VAL A 115 -11.36 12.63 0.52
N ARG A 116 -12.67 12.82 0.37
CA ARG A 116 -13.66 11.97 1.04
C ARG A 116 -13.96 10.73 0.20
N PRO A 117 -14.42 9.61 0.79
CA PRO A 117 -14.82 8.41 0.04
C PRO A 117 -15.79 8.73 -1.10
N GLU A 118 -16.75 9.64 -0.87
CA GLU A 118 -17.78 10.04 -1.83
C GLU A 118 -17.20 10.77 -3.05
N THR A 119 -16.04 11.42 -2.91
CA THR A 119 -15.33 12.01 -4.06
C THR A 119 -14.84 10.93 -5.03
N LEU A 120 -14.55 9.74 -4.54
CA LEU A 120 -14.01 8.63 -5.33
C LEU A 120 -15.10 7.68 -5.85
N ALA A 121 -16.29 7.67 -5.25
CA ALA A 121 -17.42 6.83 -5.66
C ALA A 121 -17.67 6.77 -7.19
N PRO A 122 -17.67 7.89 -7.96
CA PRO A 122 -17.89 7.82 -9.40
C PRO A 122 -16.66 7.38 -10.22
N ILE A 123 -15.52 7.12 -9.59
CA ILE A 123 -14.21 6.88 -10.23
C ILE A 123 -13.70 5.46 -9.97
N ILE A 124 -13.85 4.97 -8.74
CA ILE A 124 -13.25 3.71 -8.27
C ILE A 124 -13.82 2.45 -8.95
N GLY A 125 -14.97 2.58 -9.63
CA GLY A 125 -15.70 1.43 -10.15
C GLY A 125 -15.97 0.41 -9.04
N ASP A 126 -15.70 -0.87 -9.31
CA ASP A 126 -15.87 -1.96 -8.34
C ASP A 126 -14.53 -2.40 -7.71
N GLN A 127 -13.54 -1.50 -7.67
CA GLN A 127 -12.19 -1.76 -7.16
C GLN A 127 -11.90 -1.13 -5.79
N GLY A 128 -12.91 -0.55 -5.15
CA GLY A 128 -12.75 0.21 -3.91
C GLY A 128 -12.58 -0.66 -2.67
N TRP A 129 -11.40 -0.57 -2.05
CA TRP A 129 -11.15 -1.04 -0.68
C TRP A 129 -10.88 0.17 0.22
N PHE A 130 -11.27 0.10 1.49
CA PHE A 130 -11.07 1.18 2.44
C PHE A 130 -10.23 0.72 3.61
N GLN A 131 -9.14 1.43 3.87
CA GLN A 131 -8.31 1.22 5.05
C GLN A 131 -8.77 2.14 6.17
N MET A 132 -9.03 1.58 7.34
CA MET A 132 -9.44 2.31 8.55
C MET A 132 -8.38 2.17 9.65
N TYR A 133 -8.17 3.25 10.41
CA TYR A 133 -7.59 3.22 11.75
C TYR A 133 -8.73 3.31 12.74
N MET A 134 -8.61 2.72 13.92
CA MET A 134 -9.70 2.64 14.89
C MET A 134 -10.03 4.01 15.51
N PRO A 135 -11.15 4.68 15.14
CA PRO A 135 -11.59 5.88 15.84
C PRO A 135 -12.04 5.53 17.27
N GLY A 136 -11.65 6.34 18.26
CA GLY A 136 -11.99 6.07 19.67
C GLY A 136 -13.49 6.20 19.99
N ARG A 137 -14.27 6.90 19.17
CA ARG A 137 -15.72 7.11 19.34
C ARG A 137 -16.54 6.13 18.51
N GLN A 138 -17.45 5.42 19.16
CA GLN A 138 -18.27 4.39 18.51
C GLN A 138 -19.27 4.95 17.49
N ASP A 139 -19.87 6.10 17.77
CA ASP A 139 -20.81 6.75 16.86
C ASP A 139 -20.14 7.21 15.56
N PHE A 140 -18.88 7.67 15.64
CA PHE A 140 -18.09 8.00 14.47
C PHE A 140 -17.78 6.76 13.63
N ARG A 141 -17.46 5.63 14.28
CA ARG A 141 -17.19 4.35 13.60
C ARG A 141 -18.35 3.91 12.71
N ALA A 142 -19.55 3.88 13.27
CA ALA A 142 -20.74 3.44 12.55
C ALA A 142 -21.06 4.35 11.34
N ASP A 143 -21.01 5.67 11.52
CA ASP A 143 -21.28 6.61 10.41
C ASP A 143 -20.20 6.54 9.31
N MET A 144 -18.93 6.44 9.70
CA MET A 144 -17.82 6.31 8.75
C MET A 144 -17.95 5.06 7.90
N LEU A 145 -18.19 3.90 8.51
CA LEU A 145 -18.35 2.64 7.79
C LEU A 145 -19.56 2.66 6.87
N ARG A 146 -20.69 3.25 7.32
CA ARG A 146 -21.87 3.46 6.47
C ARG A 146 -21.54 4.30 5.24
N ARG A 147 -20.90 5.46 5.41
CA ARG A 147 -20.51 6.36 4.30
C ARG A 147 -19.52 5.71 3.34
N VAL A 148 -18.57 4.93 3.86
CA VAL A 148 -17.60 4.17 3.06
C VAL A 148 -18.33 3.11 2.22
N SER A 149 -19.25 2.36 2.81
CA SER A 149 -20.06 1.37 2.07
C SER A 149 -20.92 2.04 0.99
N GLU A 150 -21.63 3.12 1.32
CA GLU A 150 -22.44 3.90 0.39
C GLU A 150 -21.63 4.53 -0.76
N ALA A 151 -20.35 4.83 -0.52
CA ALA A 151 -19.42 5.31 -1.54
C ALA A 151 -18.89 4.20 -2.47
N GLY A 152 -19.34 2.95 -2.32
CA GLY A 152 -19.00 1.84 -3.20
C GLY A 152 -17.74 1.06 -2.80
N PHE A 153 -17.21 1.28 -1.61
CA PHE A 153 -16.12 0.47 -1.07
C PHE A 153 -16.70 -0.83 -0.51
N HIS A 154 -16.20 -1.97 -0.96
CA HIS A 154 -16.75 -3.29 -0.60
C HIS A 154 -15.86 -4.08 0.36
N THR A 155 -14.56 -3.79 0.41
CA THR A 155 -13.61 -4.42 1.34
C THR A 155 -13.12 -3.41 2.37
N LEU A 156 -13.13 -3.80 3.65
CA LEU A 156 -12.56 -3.04 4.75
C LEU A 156 -11.22 -3.63 5.18
N VAL A 157 -10.27 -2.75 5.51
CA VAL A 157 -8.94 -3.11 6.00
C VAL A 157 -8.65 -2.35 7.30
N LEU A 158 -8.61 -3.05 8.44
CA LEU A 158 -8.21 -2.44 9.71
C LEU A 158 -6.69 -2.52 9.89
N THR A 159 -6.02 -1.37 10.03
CA THR A 159 -4.57 -1.32 10.30
C THR A 159 -4.33 -1.32 11.80
N VAL A 160 -3.55 -2.28 12.30
CA VAL A 160 -3.26 -2.47 13.74
C VAL A 160 -1.79 -2.25 14.14
N ASP A 161 -0.90 -2.00 13.16
CA ASP A 161 0.54 -1.81 13.40
C ASP A 161 0.97 -0.37 13.72
N VAL A 162 0.02 0.50 14.10
CA VAL A 162 0.28 1.91 14.45
C VAL A 162 -0.32 2.25 15.82
N PRO A 163 0.13 1.61 16.92
CA PRO A 163 -0.36 1.92 18.26
C PRO A 163 0.09 3.31 18.74
N VAL A 164 1.22 3.80 18.23
CA VAL A 164 1.76 5.13 18.54
C VAL A 164 2.40 5.75 17.30
N ASP A 165 2.60 7.07 17.33
CA ASP A 165 3.29 7.76 16.24
C ASP A 165 4.77 7.38 16.16
N SER A 166 5.16 6.80 15.03
CA SER A 166 6.57 6.52 14.72
C SER A 166 7.41 7.80 14.63
N ARG A 167 8.65 7.75 15.11
CA ARG A 167 9.64 8.80 14.86
C ARG A 167 10.30 8.56 13.49
N ARG A 168 10.06 9.43 12.52
CA ARG A 168 10.67 9.35 11.18
C ARG A 168 11.68 10.47 11.00
N GLU A 169 12.95 10.15 11.18
CA GLU A 169 14.04 11.11 11.32
C GLU A 169 14.24 11.95 10.05
N ARG A 170 14.24 11.33 8.87
CA ARG A 170 14.39 12.08 7.60
C ARG A 170 13.22 13.02 7.34
N GLN A 171 11.99 12.63 7.68
CA GLN A 171 10.82 13.52 7.61
C GLN A 171 10.95 14.73 8.54
N ARG A 172 11.45 14.52 9.76
CA ARG A 172 11.71 15.61 10.71
C ARG A 172 12.80 16.56 10.21
N ARG A 173 13.87 16.04 9.60
CA ARG A 173 14.94 16.86 9.00
C ARG A 173 14.48 17.60 7.74
N ALA A 174 13.47 17.08 7.05
CA ALA A 174 12.90 17.71 5.87
C ALA A 174 11.89 18.83 6.19
N ASP A 175 11.73 19.19 7.46
CA ASP A 175 10.83 20.22 7.96
C ASP A 175 9.38 20.06 7.45
N LEU A 176 8.91 18.81 7.35
CA LEU A 176 7.50 18.55 7.06
C LEU A 176 6.65 19.06 8.24
N MET A 177 6.13 20.27 8.10
CA MET A 177 5.14 20.84 9.01
C MET A 177 3.76 20.76 8.37
N ILE A 178 2.79 20.30 9.15
CA ILE A 178 1.39 20.32 8.76
C ILE A 178 0.60 21.04 9.87
N PRO A 179 0.09 22.27 9.62
CA PRO A 179 0.08 22.99 8.34
C PRO A 179 1.47 23.53 7.95
N PRO A 180 1.75 23.65 6.64
CA PRO A 180 3.03 24.17 6.15
C PRO A 180 3.17 25.65 6.51
N LYS A 181 4.29 26.03 7.15
CA LYS A 181 4.65 27.45 7.29
C LYS A 181 5.26 27.93 5.98
N ILE A 182 4.79 29.08 5.49
CA ILE A 182 5.37 29.73 4.31
C ILE A 182 6.72 30.33 4.73
N THR A 183 7.81 29.63 4.39
CA THR A 183 9.19 30.11 4.56
C THR A 183 9.80 30.42 3.19
N ALA A 184 10.92 31.15 3.16
CA ALA A 184 11.67 31.39 1.92
C ALA A 184 12.08 30.06 1.24
N GLY A 185 12.45 29.06 2.04
CA GLY A 185 12.77 27.71 1.55
C GLY A 185 11.55 27.01 0.94
N MET A 186 10.37 27.14 1.55
CA MET A 186 9.12 26.60 1.00
C MET A 186 8.78 27.26 -0.35
N ILE A 187 8.87 28.58 -0.44
CA ILE A 187 8.61 29.32 -1.69
C ILE A 187 9.57 28.87 -2.80
N LEU A 188 10.88 28.80 -2.50
CA LEU A 188 11.86 28.32 -3.46
C LEU A 188 11.55 26.88 -3.91
N SER A 189 11.18 26.00 -2.97
CA SER A 189 10.76 24.63 -3.28
C SER A 189 9.55 24.59 -4.20
N MET A 190 8.54 25.43 -3.96
CA MET A 190 7.36 25.55 -4.81
C MET A 190 7.71 26.05 -6.22
N MET A 191 8.64 27.01 -6.35
CA MET A 191 9.10 27.53 -7.64
C MET A 191 9.87 26.48 -8.45
N LEU A 192 10.70 25.67 -7.80
CA LEU A 192 11.46 24.61 -8.45
C LEU A 192 10.60 23.42 -8.92
N HIS A 193 9.37 23.31 -8.41
CA HIS A 193 8.45 22.21 -8.74
C HIS A 193 7.11 22.74 -9.32
N PRO A 194 7.13 23.44 -10.47
CA PRO A 194 5.98 24.19 -10.97
C PRO A 194 4.77 23.32 -11.28
N ALA A 195 4.99 22.09 -11.79
CA ALA A 195 3.90 21.16 -12.08
C ALA A 195 3.18 20.70 -10.81
N TRP A 196 3.92 20.43 -9.74
CA TRP A 196 3.36 20.07 -8.44
C TRP A 196 2.64 21.29 -7.86
N THR A 197 3.30 22.44 -7.77
CA THR A 197 2.73 23.68 -7.20
C THR A 197 1.45 24.12 -7.90
N SER A 198 1.45 24.19 -9.23
CA SER A 198 0.27 24.61 -9.99
C SER A 198 -0.89 23.62 -9.82
N GLY A 199 -0.61 22.32 -9.75
CA GLY A 199 -1.64 21.32 -9.47
C GLY A 199 -2.19 21.46 -8.06
N THR A 200 -1.33 21.63 -7.04
CA THR A 200 -1.75 21.81 -5.65
C THR A 200 -2.63 23.05 -5.49
N LEU A 201 -2.29 24.16 -6.15
CA LEU A 201 -3.12 25.37 -6.13
C LEU A 201 -4.50 25.17 -6.76
N ARG A 202 -4.62 24.31 -7.78
CA ARG A 202 -5.89 24.00 -8.44
C ARG A 202 -6.77 23.04 -7.64
N GLU A 203 -6.17 22.02 -7.03
CA GLU A 203 -6.90 21.04 -6.21
C GLU A 203 -7.22 21.58 -4.80
N GLY A 204 -6.45 22.57 -4.33
CA GLY A 204 -6.52 23.12 -2.98
C GLY A 204 -5.47 22.51 -2.05
N ILE A 205 -5.28 23.15 -0.88
CA ILE A 205 -4.29 22.71 0.11
C ILE A 205 -4.71 21.33 0.67
N PRO A 206 -3.84 20.31 0.57
CA PRO A 206 -4.14 18.97 1.06
C PRO A 206 -4.41 18.98 2.57
N SER A 207 -5.48 18.30 2.97
CA SER A 207 -5.95 18.23 4.36
C SER A 207 -6.77 16.94 4.55
N LEU A 208 -7.02 16.50 5.78
CA LEU A 208 -7.66 15.20 6.06
C LEU A 208 -9.18 15.28 5.87
N LYS A 209 -9.65 15.41 4.63
CA LYS A 209 -11.04 15.79 4.31
C LYS A 209 -12.11 14.92 4.96
N PHE A 210 -11.89 13.62 5.06
CA PHE A 210 -12.86 12.72 5.69
C PHE A 210 -12.85 12.85 7.22
N CYS A 211 -11.66 13.02 7.80
CA CYS A 211 -11.45 13.22 9.23
C CYS A 211 -12.02 14.54 9.73
N GLU A 212 -11.92 15.61 8.95
CA GLU A 212 -12.45 16.94 9.26
C GLU A 212 -13.96 16.94 9.56
N ASP A 213 -14.71 15.98 9.03
CA ASP A 213 -16.15 15.86 9.27
C ASP A 213 -16.48 15.35 10.71
N TYR A 214 -15.48 14.85 11.45
CA TYR A 214 -15.65 14.22 12.78
C TYR A 214 -14.83 14.89 13.89
N VAL A 215 -14.23 16.05 13.62
CA VAL A 215 -13.49 16.83 14.63
C VAL A 215 -14.23 18.16 14.85
N ASP A 216 -14.53 18.50 16.10
CA ASP A 216 -15.20 19.77 16.43
C ASP A 216 -14.34 20.97 16.01
N GLN A 217 -14.91 21.90 15.25
CA GLN A 217 -14.18 23.07 14.73
C GLN A 217 -13.98 24.19 15.78
N SER A 218 -14.30 23.95 17.05
CA SER A 218 -14.47 25.00 18.07
C SER A 218 -13.29 25.25 19.00
N GLU A 219 -12.26 24.39 19.06
CA GLU A 219 -10.98 24.78 19.67
C GLU A 219 -9.97 25.16 18.59
N ASP A 220 -8.88 25.83 18.97
CA ASP A 220 -7.84 26.41 18.11
C ASP A 220 -7.02 25.31 17.36
N TYR A 221 -7.70 24.49 16.56
CA TYR A 221 -7.27 23.19 16.05
C TYR A 221 -6.56 23.30 14.70
N ASN A 222 -5.34 23.82 14.71
CA ASN A 222 -4.54 24.01 13.50
C ASN A 222 -3.44 22.95 13.32
N SER A 223 -3.68 21.66 13.58
CA SER A 223 -2.72 20.64 13.13
C SER A 223 -3.37 19.33 12.66
N VAL A 224 -3.01 18.93 11.44
CA VAL A 224 -3.32 17.61 10.86
C VAL A 224 -2.77 16.46 11.71
N ALA A 225 -1.69 16.72 12.47
CA ALA A 225 -1.14 15.79 13.44
C ALA A 225 -2.16 15.46 14.56
N HIS A 226 -2.92 16.45 15.03
CA HIS A 226 -3.92 16.25 16.08
C HIS A 226 -5.18 15.55 15.57
N ALA A 227 -5.71 15.94 14.40
CA ALA A 227 -6.85 15.24 13.79
C ALA A 227 -6.53 13.76 13.46
N GLY A 228 -5.30 13.50 13.01
CA GLY A 228 -4.81 12.14 12.80
C GLY A 228 -4.69 11.35 14.10
N HIS A 229 -4.29 11.98 15.21
CA HIS A 229 -4.15 11.34 16.52
C HIS A 229 -5.52 11.04 17.16
N VAL A 230 -6.47 11.97 17.12
CA VAL A 230 -7.84 11.79 17.65
C VAL A 230 -8.59 10.64 16.95
N ILE A 231 -8.25 10.38 15.69
CA ILE A 231 -8.89 9.33 14.87
C ILE A 231 -8.11 8.00 14.91
N ARG A 232 -6.85 8.02 15.36
CA ARG A 232 -6.05 6.82 15.62
C ARG A 232 -6.13 6.51 17.11
N GLY A 233 -7.27 5.95 17.52
CA GLY A 233 -7.34 5.25 18.79
C GLY A 233 -6.40 4.04 18.82
N GLU A 234 -6.30 3.42 19.99
CA GLU A 234 -5.48 2.24 20.23
C GLU A 234 -6.38 1.00 20.13
N PRO A 235 -6.41 0.27 18.99
CA PRO A 235 -7.28 -0.88 18.85
C PRO A 235 -6.85 -2.00 19.78
N GLY A 236 -7.78 -2.47 20.61
CA GLY A 236 -7.74 -3.75 21.31
C GLY A 236 -8.37 -4.88 20.50
N TRP A 237 -8.35 -6.09 21.06
CA TRP A 237 -8.94 -7.25 20.40
C TRP A 237 -10.46 -7.13 20.24
N GLN A 238 -11.15 -6.60 21.26
CA GLN A 238 -12.61 -6.44 21.24
C GLN A 238 -13.08 -5.54 20.09
N ASP A 239 -12.28 -4.55 19.72
CA ASP A 239 -12.56 -3.61 18.65
C ASP A 239 -12.67 -4.29 17.28
N VAL A 240 -11.96 -5.40 17.07
CA VAL A 240 -12.07 -6.20 15.84
C VAL A 240 -13.47 -6.81 15.72
N ALA A 241 -14.03 -7.32 16.83
CA ALA A 241 -15.38 -7.87 16.85
C ALA A 241 -16.43 -6.77 16.62
N GLU A 242 -16.26 -5.59 17.23
CA GLU A 242 -17.17 -4.45 17.02
C GLU A 242 -17.16 -3.96 15.57
N ILE A 243 -15.99 -3.90 14.91
CA ILE A 243 -15.90 -3.54 13.50
C ILE A 243 -16.57 -4.60 12.62
N ARG A 244 -16.38 -5.89 12.93
CA ARG A 244 -17.03 -6.99 12.21
C ARG A 244 -18.55 -6.90 12.28
N GLU A 245 -19.13 -6.49 13.40
CA GLU A 245 -20.58 -6.28 13.57
C GLU A 245 -21.13 -5.11 12.73
N LEU A 246 -20.29 -4.12 12.43
CA LEU A 246 -20.68 -2.91 11.69
C LEU A 246 -20.41 -3.00 10.18
N TRP A 247 -19.71 -4.03 9.73
CA TRP A 247 -19.33 -4.21 8.33
C TRP A 247 -19.80 -5.57 7.84
N ASP A 248 -20.50 -5.63 6.71
CA ASP A 248 -21.00 -6.89 6.14
C ASP A 248 -20.11 -7.46 5.01
N GLY A 249 -19.22 -6.64 4.44
CA GLY A 249 -18.34 -7.04 3.33
C GLY A 249 -17.07 -7.76 3.78
N PRO A 250 -16.17 -8.13 2.85
CA PRO A 250 -14.86 -8.65 3.21
C PRO A 250 -14.10 -7.73 4.19
N PHE A 251 -13.55 -8.33 5.24
CA PHE A 251 -12.83 -7.64 6.30
C PHE A 251 -11.44 -8.23 6.49
N LEU A 252 -10.40 -7.41 6.31
CA LEU A 252 -9.01 -7.81 6.51
C LEU A 252 -8.38 -7.04 7.66
N VAL A 253 -7.38 -7.65 8.29
CA VAL A 253 -6.55 -6.97 9.29
C VAL A 253 -5.10 -6.89 8.82
N LYS A 254 -4.57 -5.68 8.81
CA LYS A 254 -3.24 -5.32 8.30
C LYS A 254 -2.26 -4.99 9.41
N GLY A 255 -1.05 -5.51 9.27
CA GLY A 255 0.05 -5.29 10.20
C GLY A 255 0.45 -6.54 10.97
N ILE A 256 0.08 -7.72 10.46
CA ILE A 256 0.25 -8.98 11.17
C ILE A 256 1.63 -9.56 10.85
N GLN A 257 2.40 -9.90 11.88
CA GLN A 257 3.73 -10.51 11.74
C GLN A 257 3.88 -11.81 12.54
N ARG A 258 2.83 -12.23 13.27
CA ARG A 258 2.88 -13.40 14.14
C ARG A 258 1.80 -14.42 13.76
N PRO A 259 2.13 -15.72 13.71
CA PRO A 259 1.15 -16.77 13.40
C PRO A 259 0.00 -16.85 14.41
N GLU A 260 0.28 -16.64 15.69
CA GLU A 260 -0.74 -16.71 16.76
C GLU A 260 -1.79 -15.61 16.61
N ASP A 261 -1.35 -14.40 16.24
CA ASP A 261 -2.24 -13.26 16.02
C ASP A 261 -3.13 -13.49 14.79
N ALA A 262 -2.56 -14.06 13.72
CA ALA A 262 -3.32 -14.44 12.52
C ALA A 262 -4.42 -15.47 12.84
N LYS A 263 -4.10 -16.55 13.57
CA LYS A 263 -5.09 -17.56 13.98
C LYS A 263 -6.24 -16.94 14.77
N ARG A 264 -5.90 -16.12 15.77
CA ARG A 264 -6.90 -15.46 16.61
C ARG A 264 -7.82 -14.56 15.79
N LEU A 265 -7.28 -13.80 14.84
CA LEU A 265 -8.09 -12.92 13.98
C LEU A 265 -9.08 -13.73 13.12
N VAL A 266 -8.64 -14.86 12.56
CA VAL A 266 -9.51 -15.76 11.79
C VAL A 266 -10.61 -16.34 12.68
N GLU A 267 -10.29 -16.77 13.90
CA GLU A 267 -11.29 -17.24 14.88
C GLU A 267 -12.33 -16.16 15.25
N MET A 268 -11.98 -14.88 15.09
CA MET A 268 -12.86 -13.73 15.31
C MET A 268 -13.69 -13.34 14.08
N GLY A 269 -13.60 -14.07 12.97
CA GLY A 269 -14.39 -13.81 11.76
C GLY A 269 -13.79 -12.78 10.81
N VAL A 270 -12.47 -12.56 10.86
CA VAL A 270 -11.74 -11.81 9.84
C VAL A 270 -11.60 -12.67 8.58
N ASP A 271 -11.89 -12.10 7.42
CA ASP A 271 -11.91 -12.81 6.13
C ASP A 271 -10.54 -12.91 5.46
N GLY A 272 -9.55 -12.14 5.91
CA GLY A 272 -8.19 -12.19 5.38
C GLY A 272 -7.14 -11.52 6.25
N ILE A 273 -5.90 -11.99 6.12
CA ILE A 273 -4.75 -11.48 6.88
C ILE A 273 -3.84 -10.68 5.95
N TRP A 274 -3.37 -9.53 6.40
CA TRP A 274 -2.40 -8.74 5.65
C TRP A 274 -1.08 -8.64 6.42
N VAL A 275 -0.11 -9.42 5.94
CA VAL A 275 1.26 -9.50 6.46
C VAL A 275 2.02 -8.24 6.07
N SER A 276 2.38 -7.44 7.07
CA SER A 276 2.96 -6.11 6.87
C SER A 276 3.72 -5.64 8.10
N ASN A 277 4.78 -4.85 7.89
CA ASN A 277 5.43 -4.03 8.91
C ASN A 277 5.40 -2.54 8.53
N HIS A 278 4.35 -2.17 7.79
CA HIS A 278 4.16 -0.80 7.33
C HIS A 278 5.34 -0.27 6.49
N SER A 279 6.04 -1.16 5.77
CA SER A 279 7.23 -0.86 4.97
C SER A 279 8.36 -0.18 5.74
N GLY A 280 8.61 -0.63 6.97
CA GLY A 280 9.72 -0.12 7.79
C GLY A 280 9.39 1.18 8.55
N ARG A 281 8.13 1.63 8.55
CA ARG A 281 7.77 2.98 8.99
C ARG A 281 7.35 3.09 10.45
N GLN A 282 7.23 1.97 11.17
CA GLN A 282 6.69 1.94 12.54
C GLN A 282 7.69 1.42 13.57
N PHE A 283 8.38 0.31 13.30
CA PHE A 283 9.26 -0.32 14.29
C PHE A 283 10.50 -0.97 13.66
N ASP A 284 11.64 -0.25 13.68
CA ASP A 284 12.89 -0.67 12.98
C ASP A 284 13.48 -2.00 13.50
N GLY A 285 13.16 -2.37 14.74
CA GLY A 285 13.61 -3.61 15.38
C GLY A 285 12.83 -4.87 14.98
N GLY A 286 11.77 -4.75 14.17
CA GLY A 286 10.94 -5.89 13.75
C GLY A 286 11.55 -6.74 12.62
N PRO A 287 11.06 -7.97 12.39
CA PRO A 287 11.54 -8.82 11.31
C PRO A 287 11.15 -8.25 9.92
N ALA A 288 11.74 -8.79 8.86
CA ALA A 288 11.20 -8.54 7.53
C ALA A 288 9.83 -9.22 7.40
N SER A 289 8.88 -8.56 6.75
CA SER A 289 7.51 -9.10 6.64
C SER A 289 7.47 -10.43 5.90
N ILE A 290 8.34 -10.59 4.90
CA ILE A 290 8.41 -11.79 4.07
C ILE A 290 8.87 -13.03 4.85
N GLU A 291 9.67 -12.85 5.91
CA GLU A 291 10.13 -13.94 6.79
C GLU A 291 8.99 -14.47 7.67
N CYS A 292 7.98 -13.63 7.93
CA CYS A 292 6.81 -14.00 8.73
C CYS A 292 5.78 -14.79 7.93
N LEU A 293 5.76 -14.61 6.60
CA LEU A 293 4.71 -15.08 5.72
C LEU A 293 4.52 -16.62 5.73
N PRO A 294 5.56 -17.46 5.64
CA PRO A 294 5.37 -18.92 5.63
C PRO A 294 4.70 -19.45 6.91
N ALA A 295 5.16 -18.98 8.08
CA ALA A 295 4.60 -19.41 9.35
C ALA A 295 3.15 -18.94 9.55
N ILE A 296 2.78 -17.77 9.01
CA ILE A 296 1.39 -17.28 8.99
C ILE A 296 0.56 -18.12 8.02
N ARG A 297 1.05 -18.43 6.81
CA ARG A 297 0.37 -19.31 5.85
C ARG A 297 0.07 -20.68 6.47
N ASP A 298 1.05 -21.30 7.11
CA ASP A 298 0.90 -22.61 7.79
C ASP A 298 -0.13 -22.55 8.93
N ALA A 299 -0.19 -21.41 9.61
CA ALA A 299 -1.09 -21.21 10.74
C ALA A 299 -2.56 -21.05 10.32
N VAL A 300 -2.85 -20.52 9.14
CA VAL A 300 -4.21 -20.27 8.66
C VAL A 300 -4.46 -20.76 7.23
N PRO A 301 -4.23 -22.03 6.85
CA PRO A 301 -4.01 -22.49 5.45
C PRO A 301 -5.03 -22.13 4.37
N GLU A 302 -6.29 -21.90 4.74
CA GLU A 302 -7.37 -21.55 3.78
C GLU A 302 -7.70 -20.06 3.77
N THR A 303 -7.09 -19.28 4.67
CA THR A 303 -7.36 -17.84 4.77
C THR A 303 -6.64 -17.07 3.67
N PRO A 304 -7.31 -16.15 2.96
CA PRO A 304 -6.69 -15.22 2.04
C PRO A 304 -5.60 -14.36 2.72
N ILE A 305 -4.40 -14.34 2.13
CA ILE A 305 -3.27 -13.56 2.65
C ILE A 305 -2.82 -12.48 1.66
N VAL A 306 -2.82 -11.23 2.12
CA VAL A 306 -2.18 -10.11 1.44
C VAL A 306 -0.76 -9.91 1.98
N PHE A 307 0.18 -9.62 1.09
CA PHE A 307 1.54 -9.23 1.45
C PHE A 307 1.86 -7.81 0.98
N ASP A 308 2.62 -7.06 1.78
CA ASP A 308 3.31 -5.83 1.34
C ASP A 308 4.74 -5.75 1.91
N SER A 309 5.41 -4.61 1.69
CA SER A 309 6.73 -4.26 2.24
C SER A 309 7.93 -4.87 1.51
N GLY A 310 8.79 -4.00 0.96
CA GLY A 310 10.03 -4.40 0.27
C GLY A 310 9.88 -4.73 -1.23
N VAL A 311 8.65 -4.78 -1.74
CA VAL A 311 8.34 -5.06 -3.15
C VAL A 311 8.77 -3.90 -4.04
N THR A 312 9.61 -4.17 -5.03
CA THR A 312 10.19 -3.18 -5.94
C THR A 312 10.05 -3.51 -7.42
N GLY A 313 9.50 -4.66 -7.76
CA GLY A 313 9.28 -5.10 -9.14
C GLY A 313 8.38 -6.33 -9.21
N GLY A 314 8.11 -6.80 -10.43
CA GLY A 314 7.31 -7.99 -10.71
C GLY A 314 7.91 -9.26 -10.13
N LEU A 315 9.23 -9.42 -10.17
CA LEU A 315 9.88 -10.58 -9.54
C LEU A 315 9.61 -10.68 -8.02
N ASP A 316 9.50 -9.55 -7.33
CA ASP A 316 9.20 -9.54 -5.89
C ASP A 316 7.75 -9.94 -5.59
N ILE A 317 6.82 -9.60 -6.49
CA ILE A 317 5.43 -10.06 -6.42
C ILE A 317 5.42 -11.58 -6.52
N LEU A 318 6.12 -12.15 -7.52
CA LEU A 318 6.22 -13.60 -7.69
C LEU A 318 6.85 -14.30 -6.47
N ARG A 319 7.88 -13.70 -5.85
CA ARG A 319 8.49 -14.23 -4.62
C ARG A 319 7.49 -14.35 -3.48
N ALA A 320 6.72 -13.31 -3.22
CA ALA A 320 5.73 -13.32 -2.15
C ALA A 320 4.64 -14.37 -2.41
N LEU A 321 4.14 -14.45 -3.65
CA LEU A 321 3.15 -15.44 -4.04
C LEU A 321 3.68 -16.88 -3.89
N ALA A 322 4.93 -17.11 -4.30
CA ALA A 322 5.56 -18.42 -4.27
C ALA A 322 5.71 -19.01 -2.85
N ILE A 323 5.74 -18.16 -1.83
CA ILE A 323 5.94 -18.57 -0.43
C ILE A 323 4.69 -18.39 0.45
N GLY A 324 3.53 -18.14 -0.15
CA GLY A 324 2.24 -18.25 0.55
C GLY A 324 1.37 -17.00 0.60
N ALA A 325 1.71 -15.91 -0.11
CA ALA A 325 0.75 -14.82 -0.31
C ALA A 325 -0.23 -15.17 -1.44
N ASP A 326 -1.46 -14.68 -1.34
CA ASP A 326 -2.48 -14.80 -2.39
C ASP A 326 -2.62 -13.50 -3.22
N PHE A 327 -2.19 -12.37 -2.64
CA PHE A 327 -2.23 -11.05 -3.27
C PHE A 327 -1.13 -10.13 -2.75
N VAL A 328 -0.65 -9.20 -3.57
CA VAL A 328 0.43 -8.26 -3.19
C VAL A 328 -0.01 -6.80 -3.32
N MET A 329 0.28 -5.98 -2.32
CA MET A 329 -0.10 -4.56 -2.32
C MET A 329 1.13 -3.65 -2.35
N LEU A 330 1.12 -2.68 -3.27
CA LEU A 330 2.23 -1.73 -3.43
C LEU A 330 1.79 -0.31 -3.08
N GLY A 331 2.45 0.30 -2.09
CA GLY A 331 2.21 1.70 -1.71
C GLY A 331 3.14 2.66 -2.44
N ARG A 332 4.43 2.61 -2.09
CA ARG A 332 5.47 3.53 -2.61
C ARG A 332 5.57 3.51 -4.14
N ALA A 333 5.51 2.35 -4.79
CA ALA A 333 5.65 2.24 -6.25
C ALA A 333 4.59 3.05 -7.02
N PHE A 334 3.31 2.90 -6.66
CA PHE A 334 2.21 3.67 -7.25
C PHE A 334 2.37 5.18 -7.04
N HIS A 335 2.86 5.57 -5.86
CA HIS A 335 3.09 6.98 -5.53
C HIS A 335 4.32 7.56 -6.25
N TYR A 336 5.36 6.75 -6.47
CA TYR A 336 6.46 7.12 -7.36
C TYR A 336 5.97 7.30 -8.79
N ALA A 337 5.11 6.41 -9.28
CA ALA A 337 4.58 6.49 -10.63
C ALA A 337 3.78 7.78 -10.87
N VAL A 338 2.83 8.10 -9.98
CA VAL A 338 2.07 9.36 -10.08
C VAL A 338 2.97 10.59 -9.86
N GLY A 339 3.93 10.50 -8.93
CA GLY A 339 4.93 11.54 -8.71
C GLY A 339 5.80 11.79 -9.95
N ALA A 340 6.14 10.75 -10.71
CA ALA A 340 7.01 10.84 -11.88
C ALA A 340 6.29 11.31 -13.16
N LEU A 341 5.08 10.80 -13.39
CA LEU A 341 4.39 10.89 -14.70
C LEU A 341 2.94 11.39 -14.59
N GLY A 342 2.46 11.74 -13.39
CA GLY A 342 1.09 12.17 -13.15
C GLY A 342 0.10 11.07 -13.55
N ARG A 343 -0.93 11.44 -14.33
CA ARG A 343 -1.99 10.51 -14.78
C ARG A 343 -1.48 9.31 -15.58
N LYS A 344 -0.36 9.47 -16.30
CA LYS A 344 0.23 8.37 -17.10
C LYS A 344 1.06 7.40 -16.26
N GLY A 345 1.35 7.75 -15.01
CA GLY A 345 2.25 6.98 -14.15
C GLY A 345 1.68 5.63 -13.74
N PRO A 346 0.55 5.59 -13.04
CA PRO A 346 0.01 4.31 -12.56
C PRO A 346 -0.27 3.29 -13.67
N PRO A 347 -0.87 3.64 -14.83
CA PRO A 347 -0.99 2.68 -15.94
C PRO A 347 0.36 2.18 -16.45
N HIS A 348 1.36 3.07 -16.57
CA HIS A 348 2.72 2.68 -16.94
C HIS A 348 3.37 1.74 -15.92
N LEU A 349 3.15 1.97 -14.61
CA LEU A 349 3.62 1.06 -13.58
C LEU A 349 2.97 -0.31 -13.67
N VAL A 350 1.66 -0.38 -13.92
CA VAL A 350 0.94 -1.66 -14.09
C VAL A 350 1.54 -2.46 -15.24
N HIS A 351 1.83 -1.81 -16.37
CA HIS A 351 2.55 -2.42 -17.49
C HIS A 351 3.94 -2.93 -17.07
N VAL A 352 4.79 -2.07 -16.49
CA VAL A 352 6.13 -2.44 -16.04
C VAL A 352 6.13 -3.66 -15.11
N LEU A 353 5.20 -3.71 -14.16
CA LEU A 353 5.10 -4.84 -13.22
C LEU A 353 4.61 -6.11 -13.92
N SER A 354 3.62 -6.01 -14.82
CA SER A 354 3.04 -7.15 -15.53
C SER A 354 4.03 -7.77 -16.52
N ASP A 355 4.77 -6.92 -17.24
CA ASP A 355 5.81 -7.35 -18.18
C ASP A 355 6.99 -7.99 -17.44
N ASP A 356 7.43 -7.40 -16.32
CA ASP A 356 8.47 -7.99 -15.46
C ASP A 356 8.01 -9.35 -14.89
N MET A 357 6.77 -9.46 -14.40
CA MET A 357 6.22 -10.76 -13.95
C MET A 357 6.24 -11.80 -15.09
N THR A 358 5.77 -11.43 -16.27
CA THR A 358 5.72 -12.31 -17.45
C THR A 358 7.12 -12.78 -17.86
N ALA A 359 8.09 -11.86 -17.91
CA ALA A 359 9.47 -12.18 -18.23
C ALA A 359 10.08 -13.17 -17.22
N ASN A 360 9.86 -12.94 -15.93
CA ASN A 360 10.37 -13.83 -14.88
C ASN A 360 9.67 -15.21 -14.88
N MET A 361 8.36 -15.26 -15.10
CA MET A 361 7.61 -16.51 -15.27
C MET A 361 8.15 -17.33 -16.44
N GLY A 362 8.51 -16.67 -17.55
CA GLY A 362 9.19 -17.30 -18.68
C GLY A 362 10.53 -17.91 -18.31
N GLN A 363 11.37 -17.21 -17.53
CA GLN A 363 12.68 -17.72 -17.10
C GLN A 363 12.58 -18.93 -16.17
N MET A 364 11.51 -19.05 -15.38
CA MET A 364 11.30 -20.19 -14.47
C MET A 364 10.39 -21.28 -15.04
N GLY A 365 9.88 -21.12 -16.27
CA GLY A 365 8.94 -22.06 -16.88
C GLY A 365 7.62 -22.17 -16.10
N ALA A 366 7.17 -21.09 -15.46
CA ALA A 366 5.87 -21.01 -14.80
C ALA A 366 4.85 -20.45 -15.79
N ARG A 367 3.74 -21.15 -16.01
CA ARG A 367 2.64 -20.70 -16.87
C ARG A 367 1.58 -19.97 -16.08
N ARG A 368 1.39 -20.37 -14.81
CA ARG A 368 0.40 -19.83 -13.89
C ARG A 368 1.04 -19.52 -12.54
N LEU A 369 0.38 -18.68 -11.75
CA LEU A 369 0.83 -18.33 -10.41
C LEU A 369 0.94 -19.56 -9.47
N SER A 370 0.12 -20.59 -9.69
CA SER A 370 0.17 -21.85 -8.94
C SER A 370 1.47 -22.63 -9.13
N ASP A 371 2.22 -22.37 -10.21
CA ASP A 371 3.45 -23.09 -10.52
C ASP A 371 4.63 -22.58 -9.68
N LEU A 372 4.53 -21.36 -9.13
CA LEU A 372 5.66 -20.63 -8.55
C LEU A 372 6.31 -21.33 -7.35
N ALA A 373 5.50 -21.89 -6.45
CA ALA A 373 5.99 -22.55 -5.23
C ALA A 373 6.94 -23.72 -5.56
N ALA A 374 6.64 -24.48 -6.61
CA ALA A 374 7.48 -25.59 -7.07
C ALA A 374 8.81 -25.14 -7.70
N ARG A 375 8.97 -23.84 -8.01
CA ARG A 375 10.19 -23.27 -8.59
C ARG A 375 11.14 -22.72 -7.53
N VAL A 376 10.70 -22.55 -6.29
CA VAL A 376 11.53 -21.97 -5.21
C VAL A 376 12.70 -22.90 -4.90
N ILE A 377 13.90 -22.33 -4.80
CA ILE A 377 15.08 -23.06 -4.33
C ILE A 377 14.95 -23.26 -2.82
N PRO A 378 15.01 -24.50 -2.30
CA PRO A 378 14.99 -24.75 -0.86
C PRO A 378 16.18 -24.08 -0.15
N SER A 379 16.01 -23.72 1.12
CA SER A 379 17.05 -23.07 1.94
C SER A 379 18.34 -23.90 2.05
N SER A 380 18.25 -25.22 1.89
CA SER A 380 19.37 -26.14 1.73
C SER A 380 19.26 -26.87 0.39
N ILE A 381 20.29 -26.80 -0.45
CA ILE A 381 20.35 -27.59 -1.68
C ILE A 381 20.77 -29.01 -1.28
N PRO A 382 19.96 -30.06 -1.52
CA PRO A 382 20.36 -31.42 -1.19
C PRO A 382 21.64 -31.79 -1.93
N GLY A 383 22.71 -32.11 -1.19
CA GLY A 383 23.99 -32.54 -1.76
C GLY A 383 25.07 -31.45 -1.93
N THR A 384 24.84 -30.24 -1.42
CA THR A 384 25.90 -29.25 -1.08
C THR A 384 26.00 -29.11 0.42
#